data_AF-A0A6A3T3Q1-F1
#
_entry.id   AF-A0A6A3T3Q1-F1
#
_cell.length_a   1.000
_cell.length_b   1.000
_cell.length_c   1.000
_cell.angle_alpha   90.00
_cell.angle_beta   90.00
_cell.angle_gamma   90.00
#
_symmetry.space_group_name_H-M   'P 1'
#
loop_
_entity.id
_entity.type
_entity.pdbx_description
1 polymer ?
#
loop_
_entity_poly.entity_id
_entity_poly.type
_entity_poly.pdbx_seq_one_letter_code
_entity_poly.pdbx_strand_id
1 'polypeptide(L)'
;MSGQIELPQQRRCGGRVRGAEGYHKEDVVALLECVRRVLPTKPQDWDQVLEEYRKTHAGPKGRSLRDAHSLKIKFKQLARSKEAHPEAQEASAIYNLMSTKTTDGKPPQRRGGRVRGAEGFSTADSEAILSAVRHILPVRRTDWEQVADEYCREYAGPNERLSRDSVSLRHKFRTWLRDDVPEASRPLAAEALVIQASIDDRAVQLGREVSEQLEEPRSPAEVATRADDERDGGEAEGLKTEPQNGQEKSTTSSEGGGKPPAAAPRRGGRTLGSEGYTRTDTRALLTCVKHVLPVGPASWEQVLQLYRVNHCVPKERSQRSLTGVKIKFRQLVNWKHDKGKAPPEEVLEARSIQREIDLRERLGTHPRSENGSTGSFSKTPEATGSSLDYHDEQHDGQPVSLVHGESRTNENLERQNVAADAAVWAMSSHPPVAEPAAKRQRLLAPKGPEGEAVRSEIASKELELLRHREQRETEQAVWEKERSLREKQRMDMEAWTFVCDRLRVLYREQSTETNPDILSEIKDEIVVLKKKKQRLAGSMM
;
A
#
# COMPACT_ATOMS: atom_id res chain seq x y z
N MET A 1 11.63 -63.88 38.16
CA MET A 1 12.51 -63.07 37.30
C MET A 1 11.68 -62.60 36.11
N SER A 2 11.16 -61.39 36.18
CA SER A 2 10.34 -60.80 35.12
C SER A 2 10.96 -59.45 34.77
N GLY A 3 11.60 -59.38 33.60
CA GLY A 3 12.21 -58.15 33.08
C GLY A 3 11.15 -57.25 32.48
N GLN A 4 11.02 -56.04 33.02
CA GLN A 4 10.26 -54.95 32.39
C GLN A 4 11.13 -54.35 31.27
N ILE A 5 10.60 -54.40 30.04
CA ILE A 5 11.14 -53.70 28.88
C ILE A 5 10.46 -52.32 28.86
N GLU A 6 11.20 -51.27 29.24
CA GLU A 6 10.78 -49.88 29.06
C GLU A 6 10.84 -49.51 27.57
N LEU A 7 9.67 -49.26 26.98
CA LEU A 7 9.54 -48.63 25.66
C LEU A 7 9.52 -47.11 25.83
N PRO A 8 10.35 -46.34 25.08
CA PRO A 8 10.38 -44.90 25.20
C PRO A 8 9.13 -44.26 24.58
N GLN A 9 8.45 -43.44 25.38
CA GLN A 9 7.27 -42.66 24.98
C GLN A 9 7.61 -41.64 23.88
N GLN A 10 7.22 -41.94 22.65
CA GLN A 10 7.15 -40.95 21.58
C GLN A 10 6.03 -39.93 21.87
N ARG A 11 6.43 -38.77 22.40
CA ARG A 11 5.56 -37.61 22.55
C ARG A 11 5.21 -37.07 21.16
N ARG A 12 3.92 -37.11 20.81
CA ARG A 12 3.36 -36.42 19.63
C ARG A 12 3.47 -34.91 19.85
N CYS A 13 4.47 -34.28 19.23
CA CYS A 13 4.63 -32.83 19.24
C CYS A 13 3.58 -32.18 18.32
N GLY A 14 2.76 -31.32 18.91
CA GLY A 14 1.87 -30.40 18.21
C GLY A 14 2.62 -29.46 17.26
N GLY A 15 1.87 -28.93 16.30
CA GLY A 15 2.33 -28.19 15.13
C GLY A 15 3.49 -27.23 15.40
N ARG A 16 4.67 -27.58 14.89
CA ARG A 16 5.80 -26.66 14.78
C ARG A 16 5.64 -25.84 13.51
N VAL A 17 5.80 -24.53 13.65
CA VAL A 17 5.90 -23.56 12.55
C VAL A 17 6.93 -24.07 11.53
N ARG A 18 6.54 -24.14 10.25
CA ARG A 18 7.40 -24.54 9.14
C ARG A 18 8.61 -23.58 9.11
N GLY A 19 9.77 -24.05 9.53
CA GLY A 19 10.99 -23.22 9.73
C GLY A 19 11.67 -23.39 11.09
N ALA A 20 10.98 -23.93 12.10
CA ALA A 20 11.59 -24.37 13.36
C ALA A 20 12.16 -25.79 13.22
N GLU A 21 12.98 -26.02 12.19
CA GLU A 21 13.78 -27.23 12.11
C GLU A 21 14.76 -27.17 13.28
N GLY A 22 14.62 -28.10 14.23
CA GLY A 22 15.46 -28.15 15.42
C GLY A 22 16.89 -28.55 15.04
N TYR A 23 17.69 -27.59 14.60
CA TYR A 23 19.13 -27.78 14.42
C TYR A 23 19.72 -28.24 15.73
N HIS A 24 20.39 -29.39 15.72
CA HIS A 24 21.15 -29.83 16.88
C HIS A 24 22.30 -28.85 17.12
N LYS A 25 22.79 -28.74 18.36
CA LYS A 25 23.93 -27.85 18.67
C LYS A 25 25.15 -28.16 17.79
N GLU A 26 25.41 -29.45 17.58
CA GLU A 26 26.45 -29.94 16.66
C GLU A 26 26.23 -29.47 15.21
N ASP A 27 24.99 -29.46 14.73
CA ASP A 27 24.67 -29.00 13.37
C ASP A 27 24.91 -27.50 13.21
N VAL A 28 24.66 -26.72 14.27
CA VAL A 28 24.93 -25.28 14.29
C VAL A 28 26.43 -25.02 14.26
N VAL A 29 27.22 -25.71 15.08
CA VAL A 29 28.69 -25.55 15.09
C VAL A 29 29.28 -25.94 13.73
N ALA A 30 28.85 -27.07 13.16
CA ALA A 30 29.30 -27.51 11.85
C ALA A 30 28.90 -26.55 10.72
N LEU A 31 27.69 -25.96 10.80
CA LEU A 31 27.27 -24.91 9.87
C LEU A 31 28.19 -23.68 9.97
N LEU A 32 28.52 -23.22 11.17
CA LEU A 32 29.40 -22.07 11.36
C LEU A 32 30.81 -22.34 10.82
N GLU A 33 31.37 -23.53 11.06
CA GLU A 33 32.66 -23.91 10.45
C GLU A 33 32.62 -23.92 8.92
N CYS A 34 31.56 -24.49 8.32
CA CYS A 34 31.42 -24.53 6.86
C CYS A 34 31.28 -23.11 6.26
N VAL A 35 30.46 -22.26 6.87
CA VAL A 35 30.28 -20.87 6.43
C VAL A 35 31.57 -20.06 6.61
N ARG A 36 32.35 -20.34 7.67
CA ARG A 36 33.65 -19.70 7.91
C ARG A 36 34.72 -20.11 6.89
N ARG A 37 34.69 -21.35 6.39
CA ARG A 37 35.60 -21.83 5.35
C ARG A 37 35.25 -21.25 3.98
N VAL A 38 33.97 -21.25 3.61
CA VAL A 38 33.50 -20.82 2.27
C VAL A 38 33.33 -19.31 2.17
N LEU A 39 32.86 -18.65 3.23
CA LEU A 39 32.52 -17.22 3.29
C LEU A 39 31.59 -16.78 2.14
N PRO A 40 30.33 -17.27 2.13
CA PRO A 40 29.46 -17.18 0.97
C PRO A 40 28.94 -15.76 0.70
N THR A 41 29.52 -15.08 -0.29
CA THR A 41 29.14 -13.71 -0.68
C THR A 41 27.99 -13.69 -1.68
N LYS A 42 27.91 -14.71 -2.53
CA LYS A 42 26.90 -14.88 -3.59
C LYS A 42 25.89 -15.97 -3.22
N PRO A 43 24.72 -16.00 -3.88
CA PRO A 43 23.74 -17.08 -3.70
C PRO A 43 24.32 -18.47 -4.02
N GLN A 44 25.15 -18.60 -5.06
CA GLN A 44 25.75 -19.89 -5.46
C GLN A 44 26.75 -20.42 -4.43
N ASP A 45 27.39 -19.55 -3.65
CA ASP A 45 28.36 -19.96 -2.64
C ASP A 45 27.69 -20.77 -1.50
N TRP A 46 26.36 -20.65 -1.34
CA TRP A 46 25.61 -21.46 -0.38
C TRP A 46 25.48 -22.93 -0.79
N ASP A 47 25.61 -23.23 -2.08
CA ASP A 47 25.67 -24.61 -2.56
C ASP A 47 27.02 -25.25 -2.19
N GLN A 48 28.10 -24.47 -2.18
CA GLN A 48 29.40 -24.91 -1.69
C GLN A 48 29.40 -25.14 -0.17
N VAL A 49 28.75 -24.26 0.60
CA VAL A 49 28.53 -24.46 2.05
C VAL A 49 27.76 -25.77 2.29
N LEU A 50 26.74 -26.04 1.47
CA LEU A 50 25.96 -27.26 1.58
C LEU A 50 26.80 -28.52 1.29
N GLU A 51 27.64 -28.48 0.26
CA GLU A 51 28.51 -29.61 -0.10
C GLU A 51 29.55 -29.88 0.99
N GLU A 52 30.19 -28.83 1.53
CA GLU A 52 31.10 -28.94 2.67
C GLU A 52 30.39 -29.49 3.93
N TYR A 53 29.16 -29.03 4.20
CA TYR A 53 28.36 -29.53 5.32
C TYR A 53 27.99 -31.01 5.15
N ARG A 54 27.65 -31.45 3.93
CA ARG A 54 27.37 -32.85 3.62
C ARG A 54 28.60 -33.73 3.77
N LYS A 55 29.73 -33.29 3.23
CA LYS A 55 31.01 -34.01 3.24
C LYS A 55 31.58 -34.16 4.64
N THR A 56 31.56 -33.10 5.45
CA THR A 56 32.24 -33.06 6.74
C THR A 56 31.35 -33.51 7.91
N HIS A 57 30.04 -33.30 7.82
CA HIS A 57 29.14 -33.53 8.96
C HIS A 57 27.97 -34.47 8.65
N ALA A 58 27.15 -34.16 7.65
CA ALA A 58 25.88 -34.87 7.46
C ALA A 58 26.06 -36.33 7.01
N GLY A 59 26.97 -36.57 6.04
CA GLY A 59 27.28 -37.90 5.53
C GLY A 59 27.92 -38.81 6.59
N PRO A 60 29.05 -38.41 7.21
CA PRO A 60 29.76 -39.23 8.19
C PRO A 60 28.94 -39.56 9.44
N LYS A 61 28.04 -38.65 9.87
CA LYS A 61 27.24 -38.82 11.09
C LYS A 61 25.81 -39.32 10.85
N GLY A 62 25.44 -39.65 9.61
CA GLY A 62 24.09 -40.11 9.26
C GLY A 62 22.98 -39.11 9.61
N ARG A 63 23.28 -37.81 9.59
CA ARG A 63 22.31 -36.75 9.93
C ARG A 63 21.41 -36.45 8.73
N SER A 64 20.27 -35.82 9.00
CA SER A 64 19.31 -35.42 7.95
C SER A 64 19.96 -34.47 6.94
N LEU A 65 19.75 -34.74 5.66
CA LEU A 65 20.19 -33.87 4.57
C LEU A 65 19.38 -32.56 4.60
N ARG A 66 20.08 -31.44 4.61
CA ARG A 66 19.50 -30.09 4.53
C ARG A 66 19.62 -29.54 3.11
N ASP A 67 18.90 -28.46 2.83
CA ASP A 67 19.06 -27.69 1.59
C ASP A 67 19.89 -26.43 1.85
N ALA A 68 20.43 -25.82 0.79
CA ALA A 68 21.26 -24.61 0.91
C ALA A 68 20.46 -23.44 1.51
N HIS A 69 19.15 -23.41 1.26
CA HIS A 69 18.25 -22.36 1.73
C HIS A 69 18.03 -22.42 3.26
N SER A 70 17.83 -23.61 3.82
CA SER A 70 17.63 -23.80 5.26
C SER A 70 18.89 -23.44 6.04
N LEU A 71 20.07 -23.84 5.54
CA LEU A 71 21.36 -23.48 6.13
C LEU A 71 21.56 -21.95 6.13
N LYS A 72 21.22 -21.30 5.01
CA LYS A 72 21.27 -19.83 4.88
C LYS A 72 20.32 -19.11 5.83
N ILE A 73 19.07 -19.55 5.93
CA ILE A 73 18.10 -18.98 6.86
C ILE A 73 18.60 -19.14 8.29
N LYS A 74 19.06 -20.34 8.66
CA LYS A 74 19.53 -20.62 10.02
C LYS A 74 20.74 -19.77 10.40
N PHE A 75 21.74 -19.66 9.51
CA PHE A 75 22.90 -18.80 9.74
C PHE A 75 22.49 -17.32 9.91
N LYS A 76 21.59 -16.81 9.06
CA LYS A 76 21.08 -15.44 9.20
C LYS A 76 20.31 -15.21 10.49
N GLN A 77 19.55 -16.21 10.95
CA GLN A 77 18.85 -16.15 12.22
C GLN A 77 19.84 -16.07 13.38
N LEU A 78 20.91 -16.88 13.35
CA LEU A 78 21.98 -16.84 14.37
C LEU A 78 22.69 -15.49 14.39
N ALA A 79 23.07 -14.96 13.22
CA ALA A 79 23.76 -13.67 13.11
C ALA A 79 22.89 -12.47 13.54
N ARG A 80 21.55 -12.61 13.50
CA ARG A 80 20.59 -11.57 13.94
C ARG A 80 20.11 -11.76 15.37
N SER A 81 20.38 -12.90 16.00
CA SER A 81 19.96 -13.13 17.37
C SER A 81 20.66 -12.15 18.30
N LYS A 82 19.91 -11.58 19.24
CA LYS A 82 20.45 -10.73 20.31
C LYS A 82 20.91 -11.53 21.53
N GLU A 83 20.71 -12.84 21.49
CA GLU A 83 21.04 -13.72 22.60
C GLU A 83 22.56 -13.85 22.74
N ALA A 84 23.05 -13.83 23.98
CA ALA A 84 24.48 -13.90 24.32
C ALA A 84 25.05 -15.33 24.20
N HIS A 85 24.57 -16.12 23.25
CA HIS A 85 25.09 -17.47 22.99
C HIS A 85 26.39 -17.39 22.17
N PRO A 86 27.38 -18.25 22.46
CA PRO A 86 28.67 -18.23 21.76
C PRO A 86 28.50 -18.45 20.25
N GLU A 87 27.53 -19.27 19.84
CA GLU A 87 27.23 -19.52 18.43
C GLU A 87 26.67 -18.28 17.71
N ALA A 88 25.92 -17.42 18.42
CA ALA A 88 25.40 -16.18 17.86
C ALA A 88 26.51 -15.12 17.69
N GLN A 89 27.44 -15.06 18.67
CA GLN A 89 28.62 -14.20 18.58
C GLN A 89 29.53 -14.62 17.42
N GLU A 90 29.78 -15.92 17.27
CA GLU A 90 30.56 -16.43 16.14
C GLU A 90 29.86 -16.18 14.80
N ALA A 91 28.55 -16.41 14.70
CA ALA A 91 27.79 -16.09 13.50
C ALA A 91 27.88 -14.61 13.12
N SER A 92 27.81 -13.71 14.11
CA SER A 92 27.98 -12.26 13.92
C SER A 92 29.39 -11.91 13.45
N ALA A 93 30.42 -12.51 14.06
CA ALA A 93 31.82 -12.33 13.64
C ALA A 93 32.06 -12.79 12.20
N ILE A 94 31.53 -13.95 11.81
CA ILE A 94 31.60 -14.47 10.43
C ILE A 94 30.84 -13.54 9.47
N TYR A 95 29.66 -13.05 9.86
CA TYR A 95 28.87 -12.12 9.04
C TYR A 95 29.62 -10.80 8.79
N ASN A 96 30.32 -10.27 9.80
CA ASN A 96 31.16 -9.10 9.66
C ASN A 96 32.36 -9.38 8.74
N LEU A 97 33.00 -10.54 8.87
CA LEU A 97 34.09 -10.97 7.98
C LEU A 97 33.65 -11.13 6.52
N MET A 98 32.45 -11.66 6.29
CA MET A 98 31.85 -11.71 4.96
C MET A 98 31.61 -10.29 4.40
N SER A 99 31.19 -9.37 5.26
CA SER A 99 30.95 -7.98 4.89
C SER A 99 32.26 -7.25 4.52
N THR A 100 33.35 -7.45 5.27
CA THR A 100 34.66 -6.87 4.96
C THR A 100 35.28 -7.45 3.68
N LYS A 101 35.13 -8.76 3.44
CA LYS A 101 35.57 -9.35 2.16
C LYS A 101 34.82 -8.81 0.95
N THR A 102 33.57 -8.38 1.13
CA THR A 102 32.82 -7.71 0.06
C THR A 102 33.17 -6.24 -0.14
N THR A 103 34.00 -5.62 0.73
CA THR A 103 34.39 -4.20 0.61
C THR A 103 35.71 -3.96 -0.13
N ASP A 104 36.52 -4.99 -0.38
CA ASP A 104 37.76 -4.88 -1.19
C ASP A 104 37.51 -4.75 -2.71
N GLY A 105 36.24 -4.84 -3.13
CA GLY A 105 35.80 -4.36 -4.43
C GLY A 105 34.53 -3.54 -4.23
N LYS A 106 34.59 -2.24 -4.53
CA LYS A 106 33.50 -1.24 -4.52
C LYS A 106 32.13 -1.89 -4.29
N PRO A 107 31.45 -1.68 -3.13
CA PRO A 107 30.19 -2.35 -2.87
C PRO A 107 29.23 -2.04 -4.03
N PRO A 108 28.81 -3.03 -4.84
CA PRO A 108 27.78 -2.78 -5.83
C PRO A 108 26.56 -2.37 -5.02
N GLN A 109 26.21 -1.09 -5.12
CA GLN A 109 25.05 -0.50 -4.49
C GLN A 109 23.87 -1.41 -4.77
N ARG A 110 23.50 -2.19 -3.75
CA ARG A 110 22.53 -3.26 -3.90
C ARG A 110 21.25 -2.65 -4.44
N ARG A 111 20.86 -3.06 -5.65
CA ARG A 111 19.51 -2.99 -6.23
C ARG A 111 18.54 -3.88 -5.43
N GLY A 112 18.56 -3.79 -4.10
CA GLY A 112 17.64 -4.50 -3.23
C GLY A 112 16.40 -3.64 -3.08
N GLY A 113 15.26 -4.17 -3.52
CA GLY A 113 13.93 -3.56 -3.39
C GLY A 113 13.69 -3.01 -1.98
N ARG A 114 13.97 -1.72 -1.82
CA ARG A 114 13.48 -0.95 -0.69
C ARG A 114 12.09 -0.47 -1.07
N VAL A 115 11.19 -0.49 -0.09
CA VAL A 115 9.83 0.05 -0.17
C VAL A 115 9.83 1.33 -1.01
N ARG A 116 8.93 1.39 -2.00
CA ARG A 116 8.69 2.57 -2.85
C ARG A 116 8.55 3.80 -1.93
N GLY A 117 9.61 4.60 -1.80
CA GLY A 117 9.68 5.75 -0.88
C GLY A 117 10.90 5.83 0.05
N ALA A 118 11.68 4.77 0.26
CA ALA A 118 12.94 4.85 1.00
C ALA A 118 14.11 5.19 0.05
N GLU A 119 14.09 6.42 -0.45
CA GLU A 119 15.17 7.00 -1.25
C GLU A 119 16.41 7.07 -0.35
N GLY A 120 17.35 6.14 -0.54
CA GLY A 120 18.54 5.99 0.29
C GLY A 120 19.56 7.10 0.07
N PHE A 121 19.22 8.33 0.42
CA PHE A 121 20.15 9.46 0.46
C PHE A 121 21.16 9.25 1.57
N SER A 122 22.44 9.25 1.21
CA SER A 122 23.52 9.38 2.18
C SER A 122 23.53 10.78 2.79
N THR A 123 24.31 10.97 3.85
CA THR A 123 24.54 12.30 4.45
C THR A 123 25.20 13.24 3.44
N ALA A 124 26.19 12.75 2.68
CA ALA A 124 26.84 13.50 1.61
C ALA A 124 25.87 13.86 0.46
N ASP A 125 24.96 12.95 0.09
CA ASP A 125 23.89 13.29 -0.87
C ASP A 125 23.00 14.41 -0.31
N SER A 126 22.72 14.37 0.99
CA SER A 126 21.83 15.34 1.65
C SER A 126 22.45 16.74 1.68
N GLU A 127 23.73 16.85 2.01
CA GLU A 127 24.48 18.11 1.98
C GLU A 127 24.59 18.67 0.56
N ALA A 128 24.87 17.83 -0.43
CA ALA A 128 24.92 18.25 -1.83
C ALA A 128 23.57 18.77 -2.34
N ILE A 129 22.45 18.14 -1.93
CA ILE A 129 21.10 18.63 -2.26
C ILE A 129 20.87 20.00 -1.63
N LEU A 130 21.21 20.19 -0.35
CA LEU A 130 21.04 21.48 0.32
C LEU A 130 21.90 22.57 -0.35
N SER A 131 23.13 22.25 -0.76
CA SER A 131 24.00 23.16 -1.53
C SER A 131 23.35 23.59 -2.85
N ALA A 132 22.86 22.65 -3.65
CA ALA A 132 22.20 22.95 -4.94
C ALA A 132 20.90 23.75 -4.74
N VAL A 133 20.08 23.41 -3.74
CA VAL A 133 18.86 24.18 -3.42
C VAL A 133 19.20 25.58 -2.96
N ARG A 134 20.30 25.75 -2.20
CA ARG A 134 20.76 27.05 -1.72
C ARG A 134 21.27 27.95 -2.85
N HIS A 135 21.95 27.37 -3.84
CA HIS A 135 22.44 28.13 -4.99
C HIS A 135 21.28 28.59 -5.89
N ILE A 136 20.32 27.72 -6.15
CA ILE A 136 19.25 28.00 -7.10
C ILE A 136 18.06 28.71 -6.46
N LEU A 137 17.76 28.47 -5.18
CA LEU A 137 16.59 28.99 -4.45
C LEU A 137 15.27 28.78 -5.21
N PRO A 138 14.80 27.53 -5.37
CA PRO A 138 13.72 27.19 -6.29
C PRO A 138 12.34 27.68 -5.81
N VAL A 139 11.78 28.69 -6.49
CA VAL A 139 10.46 29.27 -6.21
C VAL A 139 9.38 28.58 -7.05
N ARG A 140 9.66 28.33 -8.32
CA ARG A 140 8.76 27.71 -9.30
C ARG A 140 9.04 26.20 -9.41
N ARG A 141 8.13 25.49 -10.09
CA ARG A 141 8.30 24.05 -10.35
C ARG A 141 9.51 23.76 -11.24
N THR A 142 9.74 24.60 -12.24
CA THR A 142 10.86 24.51 -13.20
C THR A 142 12.22 24.66 -12.51
N ASP A 143 12.29 25.44 -11.44
CA ASP A 143 13.54 25.70 -10.73
C ASP A 143 14.07 24.43 -10.04
N TRP A 144 13.17 23.50 -9.68
CA TRP A 144 13.57 22.18 -9.16
C TRP A 144 14.21 21.28 -10.22
N GLU A 145 13.96 21.51 -11.51
CA GLU A 145 14.67 20.82 -12.60
C GLU A 145 16.11 21.33 -12.67
N GLN A 146 16.32 22.65 -12.52
CA GLN A 146 17.67 23.21 -12.42
C GLN A 146 18.41 22.67 -11.19
N VAL A 147 17.73 22.49 -10.04
CA VAL A 147 18.33 21.86 -8.84
C VAL A 147 18.78 20.44 -9.12
N ALA A 148 17.97 19.68 -9.87
CA ALA A 148 18.33 18.32 -10.26
C ALA A 148 19.52 18.30 -11.22
N ASP A 149 19.57 19.22 -12.18
CA ASP A 149 20.67 19.34 -13.13
C ASP A 149 21.97 19.73 -12.42
N GLU A 150 21.93 20.69 -11.51
CA GLU A 150 23.08 21.12 -10.72
C GLU A 150 23.59 20.00 -9.81
N TYR A 151 22.69 19.34 -9.07
CA TYR A 151 23.04 18.18 -8.26
C TYR A 151 23.68 17.07 -9.11
N CYS A 152 23.13 16.78 -10.30
CA CYS A 152 23.67 15.76 -11.20
C CYS A 152 25.04 16.14 -11.75
N ARG A 153 25.23 17.40 -12.14
CA ARG A 153 26.46 17.90 -12.74
C ARG A 153 27.60 18.04 -11.73
N GLU A 154 27.33 18.62 -10.57
CA GLU A 154 28.37 19.02 -9.62
C GLU A 154 28.69 17.93 -8.60
N TYR A 155 27.71 17.11 -8.24
CA TYR A 155 27.88 16.08 -7.23
C TYR A 155 27.70 14.66 -7.78
N ALA A 156 26.57 14.35 -8.41
CA ALA A 156 26.25 12.96 -8.71
C ALA A 156 27.19 12.34 -9.76
N GLY A 157 27.47 13.06 -10.85
CA GLY A 157 28.38 12.62 -11.91
C GLY A 157 29.80 12.36 -11.40
N PRO A 158 30.47 13.34 -10.78
CA PRO A 158 31.83 13.18 -10.27
C PRO A 158 32.00 12.08 -9.20
N ASN A 159 30.95 11.83 -8.41
CA ASN A 159 30.98 10.84 -7.33
C ASN A 159 30.38 9.48 -7.70
N GLU A 160 30.11 9.22 -8.98
CA GLU A 160 29.45 8.00 -9.48
C GLU A 160 28.14 7.67 -8.73
N ARG A 161 27.38 8.71 -8.31
CA ARG A 161 26.09 8.55 -7.63
C ARG A 161 24.95 8.47 -8.65
N LEU A 162 23.80 7.99 -8.18
CA LEU A 162 22.58 7.95 -8.98
C LEU A 162 22.08 9.37 -9.26
N SER A 163 21.86 9.68 -10.54
CA SER A 163 21.07 10.84 -10.94
C SER A 163 19.68 10.77 -10.33
N ARG A 164 19.20 11.91 -9.83
CA ARG A 164 17.91 12.06 -9.15
C ARG A 164 17.05 13.06 -9.91
N ASP A 165 15.74 12.80 -9.94
CA ASP A 165 14.78 13.71 -10.56
C ASP A 165 14.39 14.86 -9.62
N SER A 166 13.88 15.94 -10.21
CA SER A 166 13.43 17.13 -9.48
C SER A 166 12.37 16.81 -8.41
N VAL A 167 11.55 15.79 -8.63
CA VAL A 167 10.48 15.37 -7.72
C VAL A 167 11.04 14.70 -6.46
N SER A 168 12.01 13.80 -6.58
CA SER A 168 12.64 13.16 -5.41
C SER A 168 13.40 14.17 -4.57
N LEU A 169 14.17 15.06 -5.20
CA LEU A 169 14.91 16.12 -4.49
C LEU A 169 13.96 17.05 -3.74
N ARG A 170 12.88 17.49 -4.38
CA ARG A 170 11.83 18.30 -3.73
C ARG A 170 11.16 17.57 -2.58
N HIS A 171 10.84 16.28 -2.77
CA HIS A 171 10.21 15.47 -1.72
C HIS A 171 11.13 15.32 -0.50
N LYS A 172 12.42 15.05 -0.74
CA LYS A 172 13.43 14.97 0.29
C LYS A 172 13.58 16.29 1.05
N PHE A 173 13.70 17.41 0.34
CA PHE A 173 13.77 18.74 0.95
C PHE A 173 12.55 19.04 1.83
N ARG A 174 11.34 18.78 1.33
CA ARG A 174 10.11 18.94 2.13
C ARG A 174 10.04 18.02 3.34
N THR A 175 10.71 16.88 3.31
CA THR A 175 10.76 15.95 4.45
C THR A 175 11.60 16.53 5.59
N TRP A 176 12.68 17.27 5.28
CA TRP A 176 13.46 17.99 6.29
C TRP A 176 12.70 19.14 6.95
N LEU A 177 11.73 19.72 6.25
CA LEU A 177 10.89 20.80 6.77
C LEU A 177 9.73 20.31 7.67
N ARG A 178 9.55 19.00 7.87
CA ARG A 178 8.51 18.47 8.75
C ARG A 178 9.03 18.38 10.20
N ASP A 179 8.14 18.55 11.17
CA ASP A 179 8.48 18.51 12.60
C ASP A 179 8.93 17.12 13.09
N ASP A 180 8.59 16.06 12.35
CA ASP A 180 8.84 14.65 12.72
C ASP A 180 10.22 14.12 12.29
N VAL A 181 11.20 15.00 12.06
CA VAL A 181 12.52 14.58 11.59
C VAL A 181 13.30 13.87 12.72
N PRO A 182 13.87 12.66 12.47
CA PRO A 182 14.69 11.95 13.44
C PRO A 182 15.83 12.83 13.98
N GLU A 183 16.21 12.62 15.24
CA GLU A 183 17.22 13.46 15.92
C GLU A 183 18.56 13.52 15.17
N ALA A 184 18.95 12.43 14.50
CA ALA A 184 20.14 12.34 13.64
C ALA A 184 20.09 13.23 12.37
N SER A 185 18.94 13.77 12.00
CA SER A 185 18.75 14.63 10.82
C SER A 185 18.39 16.07 11.18
N ARG A 186 18.39 16.43 12.48
CA ARG A 186 18.17 17.80 12.94
C ARG A 186 19.13 18.86 12.36
N PRO A 187 20.45 18.63 12.19
CA PRO A 187 21.32 19.66 11.62
C PRO A 187 20.94 19.99 10.17
N LEU A 188 20.67 18.96 9.36
CA LEU A 188 20.21 19.12 7.97
C LEU A 188 18.83 19.79 7.89
N ALA A 189 17.94 19.50 8.85
CA ALA A 189 16.64 20.17 8.94
C ALA A 189 16.77 21.65 9.30
N ALA A 190 17.67 22.01 10.22
CA ALA A 190 17.95 23.40 10.55
C ALA A 190 18.48 24.18 9.34
N GLU A 191 19.41 23.58 8.58
CA GLU A 191 19.91 24.19 7.34
C GLU A 191 18.82 24.32 6.27
N ALA A 192 17.97 23.30 6.10
CA ALA A 192 16.84 23.34 5.19
C ALA A 192 15.86 24.48 5.54
N LEU A 193 15.61 24.76 6.83
CA LEU A 193 14.78 25.87 7.27
C LEU A 193 15.39 27.23 6.92
N VAL A 194 16.70 27.40 7.08
CA VAL A 194 17.40 28.63 6.67
C VAL A 194 17.27 28.83 5.15
N ILE A 195 17.48 27.76 4.37
CA ILE A 195 17.33 27.82 2.92
C ILE A 195 15.87 28.12 2.53
N GLN A 196 14.88 27.57 3.23
CA GLN A 196 13.47 27.85 2.97
C GLN A 196 13.14 29.33 3.19
N ALA A 197 13.68 29.96 4.23
CA ALA A 197 13.52 31.40 4.43
C ALA A 197 14.08 32.20 3.24
N SER A 198 15.26 31.84 2.72
CA SER A 198 15.83 32.48 1.52
C SER A 198 14.99 32.26 0.26
N ILE A 199 14.35 31.09 0.11
CA ILE A 199 13.41 30.83 -0.99
C ILE A 199 12.18 31.73 -0.87
N ASP A 200 11.65 31.91 0.34
CA ASP A 200 10.48 32.75 0.59
C ASP A 200 10.79 34.23 0.34
N ASP A 201 11.97 34.71 0.76
CA ASP A 201 12.45 36.07 0.47
C ASP A 201 12.56 36.32 -1.03
N ARG A 202 13.14 35.37 -1.77
CA ARG A 202 13.22 35.45 -3.24
C ARG A 202 11.83 35.45 -3.89
N ALA A 203 10.88 34.69 -3.35
CA ALA A 203 9.51 34.68 -3.85
C ALA A 203 8.81 36.03 -3.65
N VAL A 204 9.07 36.71 -2.53
CA VAL A 204 8.58 38.07 -2.27
C VAL A 204 9.20 39.08 -3.23
N GLN A 205 10.52 38.98 -3.47
CA GLN A 205 11.23 39.87 -4.39
C GLN A 205 10.69 39.76 -5.82
N LEU A 206 10.53 38.54 -6.33
CA LEU A 206 9.91 38.29 -7.64
C LEU A 206 8.48 38.82 -7.72
N GLY A 207 7.72 38.76 -6.62
CA GLY A 207 6.37 39.35 -6.56
C GLY A 207 6.37 40.87 -6.68
N ARG A 208 7.36 41.55 -6.08
CA ARG A 208 7.55 43.00 -6.21
C ARG A 208 7.95 43.41 -7.61
N GLU A 209 8.95 42.74 -8.19
CA GLU A 209 9.43 43.01 -9.56
C GLU A 209 8.29 42.88 -10.61
N VAL A 210 7.44 41.86 -10.47
CA VAL A 210 6.28 41.68 -11.37
C VAL A 210 5.23 42.79 -11.17
N SER A 211 5.09 43.31 -9.95
CA SER A 211 4.15 44.41 -9.67
C SER A 211 4.68 45.75 -10.19
N GLU A 212 5.98 46.02 -10.04
CA GLU A 212 6.64 47.22 -10.56
C GLU A 212 6.65 47.27 -12.09
N GLN A 213 6.82 46.13 -12.77
CA GLN A 213 6.70 46.03 -14.23
C GLN A 213 5.27 46.27 -14.75
N LEU A 214 4.25 46.10 -13.90
CA LEU A 214 2.86 46.39 -14.27
C LEU A 214 2.47 47.86 -14.03
N GLU A 215 3.19 48.58 -13.17
CA GLU A 215 2.92 49.98 -12.82
C GLU A 215 3.83 50.98 -13.56
N GLU A 216 4.60 50.54 -14.56
CA GLU A 216 5.36 51.47 -15.40
C GLU A 216 4.39 52.42 -16.16
N PRO A 217 4.46 53.74 -15.92
CA PRO A 217 3.46 54.67 -16.42
C PRO A 217 3.67 54.90 -17.92
N ARG A 218 2.60 54.74 -18.71
CA ARG A 218 2.50 55.33 -20.05
C ARG A 218 2.81 56.83 -19.93
N SER A 219 4.01 57.23 -20.33
CA SER A 219 4.32 58.65 -20.49
C SER A 219 3.54 59.18 -21.72
N PRO A 220 2.92 60.37 -21.60
CA PRO A 220 2.20 61.00 -22.70
C PRO A 220 3.13 61.95 -23.45
N ALA A 221 3.54 61.58 -24.67
CA ALA A 221 4.08 62.54 -25.64
C ALA A 221 3.90 62.04 -27.08
N GLU A 222 3.43 62.97 -27.92
CA GLU A 222 3.27 62.93 -29.38
C GLU A 222 2.00 62.18 -29.87
N VAL A 223 0.96 62.82 -30.42
CA VAL A 223 0.97 63.84 -31.49
C VAL A 223 -0.24 64.77 -31.35
N ALA A 224 0.02 66.08 -31.42
CA ALA A 224 -0.97 67.10 -31.70
C ALA A 224 -1.34 67.11 -33.20
N THR A 225 -2.62 67.31 -33.56
CA THR A 225 -3.08 68.42 -34.42
C THR A 225 -4.57 68.27 -34.88
N ARG A 226 -5.23 69.44 -34.95
CA ARG A 226 -6.49 69.84 -35.62
C ARG A 226 -7.80 69.59 -34.85
N ALA A 227 -8.44 70.60 -34.25
CA ALA A 227 -9.04 71.86 -34.75
C ALA A 227 -10.44 71.67 -35.36
N ASP A 228 -11.40 72.34 -34.69
CA ASP A 228 -12.72 72.89 -35.10
C ASP A 228 -13.71 72.03 -35.91
N ASP A 229 -14.93 71.86 -35.39
CA ASP A 229 -16.13 72.50 -35.99
C ASP A 229 -17.36 72.52 -35.03
N GLU A 230 -18.22 73.50 -35.25
CA GLU A 230 -19.35 74.03 -34.47
C GLU A 230 -20.64 73.18 -34.38
N ARG A 231 -21.51 73.57 -33.41
CA ARG A 231 -23.01 73.52 -33.41
C ARG A 231 -23.67 72.14 -33.43
N ASP A 232 -24.84 71.88 -32.84
CA ASP A 232 -26.08 72.66 -32.73
C ASP A 232 -26.95 72.06 -31.60
N GLY A 233 -27.89 72.84 -31.07
CA GLY A 233 -28.77 72.49 -29.95
C GLY A 233 -29.98 71.61 -30.30
N GLY A 234 -30.77 71.30 -29.27
CA GLY A 234 -32.07 70.63 -29.43
C GLY A 234 -32.57 69.96 -28.16
N GLU A 235 -33.36 70.70 -27.39
CA GLU A 235 -34.18 70.26 -26.26
C GLU A 235 -35.19 69.15 -26.66
N ALA A 236 -35.58 68.31 -25.69
CA ALA A 236 -36.96 68.21 -25.19
C ALA A 236 -37.28 66.85 -24.54
N GLU A 237 -37.91 66.94 -23.35
CA GLU A 237 -38.98 66.07 -22.80
C GLU A 237 -38.62 64.58 -22.58
N GLY A 238 -38.61 64.02 -21.36
CA GLY A 238 -39.53 64.22 -20.25
C GLY A 238 -40.38 62.95 -20.10
N LEU A 239 -40.18 62.15 -19.04
CA LEU A 239 -41.29 61.46 -18.36
C LEU A 239 -40.87 60.97 -16.97
N LYS A 240 -41.62 61.47 -15.98
CA LYS A 240 -41.55 61.20 -14.55
C LYS A 240 -42.17 59.84 -14.22
N THR A 241 -41.65 59.14 -13.21
CA THR A 241 -42.48 58.62 -12.09
C THR A 241 -41.62 58.20 -10.89
N GLU A 242 -41.74 58.99 -9.84
CA GLU A 242 -41.53 58.68 -8.41
C GLU A 242 -42.82 58.03 -7.84
N PRO A 243 -42.99 57.74 -6.53
CA PRO A 243 -42.04 57.42 -5.45
C PRO A 243 -42.53 56.27 -4.52
N GLN A 244 -41.70 55.84 -3.56
CA GLN A 244 -42.02 55.70 -2.11
C GLN A 244 -40.80 55.06 -1.42
N ASN A 245 -40.01 55.84 -0.68
CA ASN A 245 -40.20 56.24 0.73
C ASN A 245 -39.89 55.10 1.72
N GLY A 246 -38.91 55.34 2.61
CA GLY A 246 -38.48 54.37 3.63
C GLY A 246 -37.16 54.75 4.31
N GLN A 247 -37.10 56.00 4.74
CA GLN A 247 -36.07 56.62 5.56
C GLN A 247 -35.84 55.87 6.89
N GLU A 248 -34.59 55.59 7.26
CA GLU A 248 -34.15 55.65 8.65
C GLU A 248 -32.66 56.00 8.75
N LYS A 249 -32.36 56.74 9.81
CA LYS A 249 -31.33 57.76 9.97
C LYS A 249 -30.46 57.35 11.15
N SER A 250 -29.14 57.66 11.10
CA SER A 250 -28.19 57.92 12.22
C SER A 250 -26.80 57.34 11.87
N THR A 251 -25.80 58.18 11.51
CA THR A 251 -24.75 58.78 12.37
C THR A 251 -23.90 57.70 13.07
N THR A 252 -22.58 57.57 12.96
CA THR A 252 -21.48 58.56 12.98
C THR A 252 -20.17 57.97 12.44
N SER A 253 -19.29 58.83 11.91
CA SER A 253 -17.81 58.85 12.00
C SER A 253 -17.02 57.59 12.38
N SER A 254 -16.02 57.21 11.57
CA SER A 254 -14.57 57.25 11.95
C SER A 254 -13.71 56.33 11.06
N GLU A 255 -12.79 56.94 10.33
CA GLU A 255 -11.37 56.58 10.17
C GLU A 255 -10.94 55.12 9.85
N GLY A 256 -10.40 54.95 8.63
CA GLY A 256 -9.12 54.28 8.35
C GLY A 256 -8.91 52.80 8.70
N GLY A 257 -8.72 51.95 7.67
CA GLY A 257 -7.99 50.69 7.83
C GLY A 257 -8.54 49.48 7.07
N GLY A 258 -8.56 49.54 5.74
CA GLY A 258 -8.92 48.40 4.88
C GLY A 258 -7.85 47.30 4.89
N LYS A 259 -7.97 46.34 5.81
CA LYS A 259 -7.25 45.07 5.81
C LYS A 259 -7.85 44.16 4.72
N PRO A 260 -7.09 43.66 3.72
CA PRO A 260 -7.66 42.75 2.74
C PRO A 260 -8.03 41.40 3.40
N PRO A 261 -9.13 40.75 2.95
CA PRO A 261 -9.65 39.54 3.57
C PRO A 261 -8.65 38.39 3.41
N ALA A 262 -8.42 37.70 4.53
CA ALA A 262 -7.60 36.50 4.63
C ALA A 262 -7.92 35.53 3.49
N ALA A 263 -6.91 35.28 2.66
CA ALA A 263 -6.96 34.34 1.56
C ALA A 263 -7.46 32.98 2.07
N ALA A 264 -8.56 32.52 1.49
CA ALA A 264 -9.13 31.22 1.75
C ALA A 264 -8.05 30.12 1.57
N PRO A 265 -7.91 29.18 2.53
CA PRO A 265 -6.93 28.10 2.41
C PRO A 265 -7.25 27.27 1.16
N ARG A 266 -6.31 27.31 0.21
CA ARG A 266 -6.42 26.60 -1.06
C ARG A 266 -6.57 25.11 -0.79
N ARG A 267 -7.65 24.53 -1.34
CA ARG A 267 -8.02 23.11 -1.26
C ARG A 267 -6.85 22.22 -1.69
N GLY A 268 -6.11 21.70 -0.73
CA GLY A 268 -5.41 20.44 -0.89
C GLY A 268 -6.43 19.35 -1.24
N GLY A 269 -6.11 18.52 -2.23
CA GLY A 269 -6.95 17.40 -2.64
C GLY A 269 -7.34 16.57 -1.40
N ARG A 270 -8.64 16.56 -1.12
CA ARG A 270 -9.22 15.77 -0.04
C ARG A 270 -8.83 14.31 -0.24
N THR A 271 -8.27 13.69 0.78
CA THR A 271 -7.97 12.25 0.76
C THR A 271 -9.26 11.50 0.40
N LEU A 272 -9.17 10.57 -0.55
CA LEU A 272 -10.26 9.68 -0.94
C LEU A 272 -10.89 9.08 0.34
N GLY A 273 -12.11 9.51 0.67
CA GLY A 273 -12.82 9.13 1.89
C GLY A 273 -13.13 10.25 2.88
N SER A 274 -12.62 11.48 2.72
CA SER A 274 -13.09 12.61 3.52
C SER A 274 -14.38 13.20 2.92
N GLU A 275 -15.45 12.41 2.93
CA GLU A 275 -16.78 12.82 2.42
C GLU A 275 -17.42 13.97 3.25
N GLY A 276 -16.69 14.59 4.18
CA GLY A 276 -17.18 15.70 4.98
C GLY A 276 -18.24 15.28 5.99
N TYR A 277 -18.06 14.12 6.64
CA TYR A 277 -18.91 13.69 7.74
C TYR A 277 -18.87 14.75 8.85
N THR A 278 -20.01 15.39 9.09
CA THR A 278 -20.17 16.28 10.24
C THR A 278 -20.19 15.47 11.54
N ARG A 279 -20.07 16.15 12.68
CA ARG A 279 -20.15 15.48 13.99
C ARG A 279 -21.51 14.80 14.20
N THR A 280 -22.58 15.44 13.76
CA THR A 280 -23.94 14.89 13.78
C THR A 280 -24.07 13.68 12.85
N ASP A 281 -23.49 13.72 11.65
CA ASP A 281 -23.46 12.58 10.73
C ASP A 281 -22.69 11.39 11.33
N THR A 282 -21.61 11.67 12.06
CA THR A 282 -20.79 10.65 12.70
C THR A 282 -21.56 9.95 13.83
N ARG A 283 -22.25 10.70 14.70
CA ARG A 283 -23.10 10.13 15.76
C ARG A 283 -24.26 9.31 15.17
N ALA A 284 -24.96 9.87 14.19
CA ALA A 284 -26.00 9.20 13.42
C ALA A 284 -25.54 7.85 12.84
N LEU A 285 -24.35 7.84 12.23
CA LEU A 285 -23.75 6.62 11.70
C LEU A 285 -23.50 5.60 12.82
N LEU A 286 -22.89 6.00 13.93
CA LEU A 286 -22.62 5.10 15.05
C LEU A 286 -23.90 4.51 15.64
N THR A 287 -24.96 5.30 15.78
CA THR A 287 -26.29 4.80 16.21
C THR A 287 -26.82 3.73 15.25
N CYS A 288 -26.69 3.94 13.94
CA CYS A 288 -27.13 2.96 12.94
C CYS A 288 -26.30 1.67 12.96
N VAL A 289 -24.97 1.78 13.08
CA VAL A 289 -24.06 0.61 13.16
C VAL A 289 -24.32 -0.17 14.44
N LYS A 290 -24.53 0.53 15.57
CA LYS A 290 -24.87 -0.08 16.86
C LYS A 290 -26.20 -0.83 16.81
N HIS A 291 -27.18 -0.31 16.08
CA HIS A 291 -28.49 -0.96 15.95
C HIS A 291 -28.42 -2.25 15.10
N VAL A 292 -27.65 -2.24 14.01
CA VAL A 292 -27.60 -3.37 13.06
C VAL A 292 -26.55 -4.41 13.44
N LEU A 293 -25.42 -4.00 14.05
CA LEU A 293 -24.24 -4.83 14.35
C LEU A 293 -23.80 -5.70 13.17
N PRO A 294 -23.22 -5.09 12.11
CA PRO A 294 -23.03 -5.76 10.83
C PRO A 294 -21.87 -6.77 10.82
N VAL A 295 -22.18 -8.07 10.67
CA VAL A 295 -21.22 -9.19 10.60
C VAL A 295 -20.87 -9.59 9.15
N GLY A 296 -21.54 -9.02 8.14
CA GLY A 296 -21.29 -9.33 6.72
C GLY A 296 -21.73 -8.25 5.73
N PRO A 297 -21.45 -8.41 4.42
CA PRO A 297 -21.74 -7.41 3.40
C PRO A 297 -23.20 -6.93 3.38
N ALA A 298 -24.15 -7.87 3.47
CA ALA A 298 -25.59 -7.57 3.46
C ALA A 298 -26.03 -6.71 4.66
N SER A 299 -25.49 -6.97 5.85
CA SER A 299 -25.81 -6.17 7.05
C SER A 299 -25.30 -4.74 6.96
N TRP A 300 -24.24 -4.47 6.18
CA TRP A 300 -23.80 -3.09 5.94
C TRP A 300 -24.73 -2.31 5.02
N GLU A 301 -25.43 -2.98 4.11
CA GLU A 301 -26.47 -2.33 3.28
C GLU A 301 -27.66 -1.90 4.14
N GLN A 302 -28.02 -2.70 5.15
CA GLN A 302 -29.04 -2.33 6.13
C GLN A 302 -28.63 -1.10 6.95
N VAL A 303 -27.37 -1.01 7.40
CA VAL A 303 -26.83 0.20 8.06
C VAL A 303 -26.97 1.43 7.14
N LEU A 304 -26.61 1.29 5.86
CA LEU A 304 -26.71 2.39 4.90
C LEU A 304 -28.17 2.82 4.69
N GLN A 305 -29.09 1.87 4.56
CA GLN A 305 -30.50 2.14 4.38
C GLN A 305 -31.08 2.85 5.61
N LEU A 306 -30.76 2.37 6.81
CA LEU A 306 -31.19 2.99 8.06
C LEU A 306 -30.64 4.42 8.19
N TYR A 307 -29.37 4.62 7.84
CA TYR A 307 -28.75 5.94 7.82
C TYR A 307 -29.40 6.90 6.81
N ARG A 308 -29.79 6.40 5.62
CA ARG A 308 -30.49 7.19 4.62
C ARG A 308 -31.88 7.63 5.09
N VAL A 309 -32.67 6.68 5.60
CA VAL A 309 -34.04 6.91 6.05
C VAL A 309 -34.08 7.81 7.27
N ASN A 310 -33.22 7.57 8.26
CA ASN A 310 -33.28 8.30 9.54
C ASN A 310 -32.55 9.64 9.53
N HIS A 311 -31.55 9.80 8.66
CA HIS A 311 -30.65 10.97 8.73
C HIS A 311 -30.42 11.72 7.42
N CYS A 312 -30.44 11.05 6.25
CA CYS A 312 -30.21 11.77 4.98
C CYS A 312 -31.48 12.45 4.49
N VAL A 313 -32.59 11.71 4.43
CA VAL A 313 -33.88 12.22 3.92
C VAL A 313 -34.44 13.33 4.81
N PRO A 314 -34.49 13.20 6.15
CA PRO A 314 -35.09 14.23 7.00
C PRO A 314 -34.29 15.53 7.11
N LYS A 315 -32.99 15.50 6.75
CA LYS A 315 -32.08 16.65 6.90
C LYS A 315 -31.57 17.18 5.55
N GLU A 316 -32.16 16.74 4.44
CA GLU A 316 -31.77 17.09 3.06
C GLU A 316 -30.26 16.99 2.81
N ARG A 317 -29.62 15.95 3.37
CA ARG A 317 -28.17 15.76 3.24
C ARG A 317 -27.84 14.90 2.01
N SER A 318 -26.68 15.16 1.43
CA SER A 318 -26.12 14.39 0.31
C SER A 318 -26.07 12.90 0.66
N GLN A 319 -26.62 12.05 -0.22
CA GLN A 319 -26.62 10.61 -0.03
C GLN A 319 -25.18 10.07 0.03
N ARG A 320 -24.91 9.22 1.03
CA ARG A 320 -23.60 8.57 1.20
C ARG A 320 -23.55 7.24 0.47
N SER A 321 -22.33 6.84 0.11
CA SER A 321 -22.05 5.54 -0.48
C SER A 321 -21.85 4.47 0.62
N LEU A 322 -22.11 3.20 0.28
CA LEU A 322 -21.84 2.06 1.18
C LEU A 322 -20.36 2.04 1.60
N THR A 323 -19.48 2.30 0.63
CA THR A 323 -18.04 2.35 0.82
C THR A 323 -17.64 3.50 1.74
N GLY A 324 -18.23 4.68 1.58
CA GLY A 324 -17.99 5.84 2.44
C GLY A 324 -18.35 5.58 3.91
N VAL A 325 -19.52 4.97 4.15
CA VAL A 325 -19.98 4.57 5.48
C VAL A 325 -19.01 3.57 6.13
N LYS A 326 -18.62 2.50 5.42
CA LYS A 326 -17.64 1.51 5.90
C LYS A 326 -16.27 2.13 6.21
N ILE A 327 -15.77 2.96 5.29
CA ILE A 327 -14.48 3.65 5.45
C ILE A 327 -14.51 4.54 6.69
N LYS A 328 -15.57 5.35 6.85
CA LYS A 328 -15.69 6.28 7.98
C LYS A 328 -15.72 5.55 9.32
N PHE A 329 -16.50 4.47 9.44
CA PHE A 329 -16.53 3.66 10.66
C PHE A 329 -15.16 3.06 10.96
N ARG A 330 -14.50 2.45 9.96
CA ARG A 330 -13.15 1.89 10.13
C ARG A 330 -12.12 2.95 10.52
N GLN A 331 -12.22 4.16 9.99
CA GLN A 331 -11.36 5.28 10.40
C GLN A 331 -11.53 5.65 11.87
N LEU A 332 -12.75 5.59 12.41
CA LEU A 332 -13.01 5.83 13.84
C LEU A 332 -12.42 4.71 14.70
N VAL A 333 -12.62 3.45 14.31
CA VAL A 333 -12.08 2.29 15.02
C VAL A 333 -10.54 2.32 15.05
N ASN A 334 -9.93 2.57 13.89
CA ASN A 334 -8.48 2.58 13.69
C ASN A 334 -7.83 3.95 13.97
N TRP A 335 -8.57 4.88 14.59
CA TRP A 335 -8.04 6.20 14.90
C TRP A 335 -6.79 6.07 15.78
N LYS A 336 -5.68 6.69 15.37
CA LYS A 336 -4.42 6.71 16.12
C LYS A 336 -4.35 7.96 16.96
N HIS A 337 -3.88 7.81 18.19
CA HIS A 337 -3.75 8.89 19.14
C HIS A 337 -2.53 9.75 18.81
N ASP A 338 -2.74 11.05 18.61
CA ASP A 338 -1.67 12.04 18.59
C ASP A 338 -1.25 12.34 20.04
N LYS A 339 0.04 12.22 20.33
CA LYS A 339 0.60 12.35 21.69
C LYS A 339 0.08 13.63 22.36
N GLY A 340 -0.77 13.50 23.38
CA GLY A 340 -1.27 14.60 24.20
C GLY A 340 -2.77 14.90 24.16
N LYS A 341 -3.61 14.20 23.35
CA LYS A 341 -5.06 14.46 23.31
C LYS A 341 -5.88 13.20 23.56
N ALA A 342 -6.74 13.24 24.59
CA ALA A 342 -7.70 12.18 24.87
C ALA A 342 -8.52 11.81 23.62
N PRO A 343 -8.79 10.51 23.39
CA PRO A 343 -9.54 10.08 22.22
C PRO A 343 -10.94 10.70 22.23
N PRO A 344 -11.44 11.19 21.08
CA PRO A 344 -12.81 11.69 20.98
C PRO A 344 -13.84 10.64 21.43
N GLU A 345 -14.94 11.10 22.03
CA GLU A 345 -16.05 10.26 22.48
C GLU A 345 -16.54 9.32 21.36
N GLU A 346 -16.64 9.84 20.14
CA GLU A 346 -17.10 9.07 18.97
C GLU A 346 -16.16 7.92 18.61
N VAL A 347 -14.84 8.06 18.89
CA VAL A 347 -13.85 7.01 18.66
C VAL A 347 -14.00 5.90 19.70
N LEU A 348 -14.22 6.26 20.96
CA LEU A 348 -14.47 5.30 22.04
C LEU A 348 -15.76 4.51 21.79
N GLU A 349 -16.83 5.18 21.38
CA GLU A 349 -18.09 4.54 21.01
C GLU A 349 -17.91 3.59 19.82
N ALA A 350 -17.21 4.02 18.76
CA ALA A 350 -16.95 3.17 17.59
C ALA A 350 -16.18 1.88 17.97
N ARG A 351 -15.16 1.99 18.82
CA ARG A 351 -14.41 0.82 19.32
C ARG A 351 -15.27 -0.07 20.22
N SER A 352 -16.20 0.50 20.98
CA SER A 352 -17.16 -0.28 21.76
C SER A 352 -18.11 -1.07 20.85
N ILE A 353 -18.66 -0.43 19.82
CA ILE A 353 -19.53 -1.08 18.83
C ILE A 353 -18.76 -2.18 18.07
N GLN A 354 -17.49 -1.95 17.71
CA GLN A 354 -16.68 -2.99 17.06
C GLN A 354 -16.55 -4.25 17.92
N ARG A 355 -16.30 -4.10 19.23
CA ARG A 355 -16.25 -5.25 20.16
C ARG A 355 -17.57 -6.01 20.22
N GLU A 356 -18.69 -5.31 20.13
CA GLU A 356 -20.03 -5.91 20.11
C GLU A 356 -20.30 -6.69 18.81
N ILE A 357 -19.86 -6.15 17.67
CA ILE A 357 -19.89 -6.85 16.37
C ILE A 357 -19.05 -8.14 16.46
N ASP A 358 -17.82 -8.06 16.97
CA ASP A 358 -16.93 -9.21 17.09
C ASP A 358 -17.51 -10.28 18.04
N LEU A 359 -18.20 -9.87 19.12
CA LEU A 359 -18.90 -10.79 20.02
C LEU A 359 -20.06 -11.50 19.31
N ARG A 360 -20.86 -10.74 18.54
CA ARG A 360 -21.97 -11.31 17.75
C ARG A 360 -21.47 -12.28 16.68
N GLU A 361 -20.35 -11.98 16.02
CA GLU A 361 -19.71 -12.88 15.06
C GLU A 361 -19.32 -14.20 15.72
N ARG A 362 -18.71 -14.15 16.90
CA ARG A 362 -18.33 -15.37 17.66
C ARG A 362 -19.56 -16.19 18.09
N LEU A 363 -20.64 -15.54 18.51
CA LEU A 363 -21.88 -16.22 18.93
C LEU A 363 -22.68 -16.79 17.76
N GLY A 364 -22.67 -16.11 16.60
CA GLY A 364 -23.36 -16.53 15.39
C GLY A 364 -22.66 -17.68 14.65
N THR A 365 -21.38 -17.91 14.93
CA THR A 365 -20.58 -19.01 14.34
C THR A 365 -20.60 -20.26 15.22
N HIS A 366 -21.70 -20.51 15.93
CA HIS A 366 -21.93 -21.84 16.49
C HIS A 366 -22.51 -22.71 15.35
N PRO A 367 -21.77 -23.71 14.82
CA PRO A 367 -22.33 -24.60 13.82
C PRO A 367 -23.56 -25.25 14.43
N ARG A 368 -24.72 -24.92 13.85
CA ARG A 368 -26.00 -25.57 14.11
C ARG A 368 -25.78 -27.06 13.84
N SER A 369 -25.47 -27.80 14.89
CA SER A 369 -25.39 -29.25 14.87
C SER A 369 -26.81 -29.76 14.63
N GLU A 370 -27.12 -30.02 13.36
CA GLU A 370 -28.32 -30.72 12.94
C GLU A 370 -28.24 -32.17 13.40
N ASN A 371 -28.60 -32.44 14.65
CA ASN A 371 -29.12 -33.75 15.03
C ASN A 371 -30.60 -33.60 15.27
N GLY A 372 -31.38 -34.05 14.28
CA GLY A 372 -32.81 -34.24 14.42
C GLY A 372 -33.10 -35.25 15.53
N SER A 373 -34.05 -34.90 16.40
CA SER A 373 -34.84 -35.90 17.11
C SER A 373 -36.23 -35.33 17.34
N THR A 374 -37.11 -35.65 16.41
CA THR A 374 -38.56 -35.68 16.58
C THR A 374 -38.90 -36.49 17.84
N GLY A 375 -39.63 -35.88 18.77
CA GLY A 375 -40.04 -36.54 20.01
C GLY A 375 -40.88 -35.63 20.89
N SER A 376 -42.12 -35.41 20.44
CA SER A 376 -43.24 -34.92 21.24
C SER A 376 -43.31 -35.59 22.61
N PHE A 377 -43.55 -34.84 23.70
CA PHE A 377 -44.69 -35.05 24.61
C PHE A 377 -44.78 -33.96 25.68
N SER A 378 -46.01 -33.52 25.91
CA SER A 378 -46.48 -32.54 26.89
C SER A 378 -46.47 -33.07 28.32
N LYS A 379 -46.09 -32.25 29.30
CA LYS A 379 -46.84 -32.01 30.56
C LYS A 379 -46.14 -30.98 31.47
N THR A 380 -46.92 -30.03 31.96
CA THR A 380 -46.71 -29.16 33.11
C THR A 380 -47.21 -29.85 34.40
N PRO A 381 -47.26 -29.19 35.58
CA PRO A 381 -46.14 -28.80 36.45
C PRO A 381 -46.35 -29.34 37.89
N GLU A 382 -45.32 -29.41 38.74
CA GLU A 382 -45.58 -29.42 40.19
C GLU A 382 -44.37 -28.99 41.04
N ALA A 383 -44.73 -28.44 42.20
CA ALA A 383 -43.95 -27.63 43.12
C ALA A 383 -43.17 -28.44 44.16
N THR A 384 -42.55 -27.69 45.10
CA THR A 384 -41.89 -28.10 46.36
C THR A 384 -40.39 -28.40 46.15
N GLY A 385 -39.42 -27.73 46.76
CA GLY A 385 -39.37 -27.02 48.05
C GLY A 385 -38.14 -27.55 48.81
N SER A 386 -37.50 -26.70 49.62
CA SER A 386 -36.30 -26.95 50.47
C SER A 386 -34.94 -26.95 49.76
N SER A 387 -33.84 -26.44 50.33
CA SER A 387 -33.56 -25.77 51.61
C SER A 387 -32.04 -25.56 51.68
N LEU A 388 -31.59 -24.47 52.33
CA LEU A 388 -30.25 -24.27 52.94
C LEU A 388 -29.02 -24.26 51.98
N ASP A 389 -27.93 -23.51 52.18
CA ASP A 389 -27.46 -22.71 53.31
C ASP A 389 -26.36 -21.72 52.83
N TYR A 390 -26.02 -20.78 53.70
CA TYR A 390 -25.02 -19.71 53.58
C TYR A 390 -23.58 -20.18 53.22
N HIS A 391 -22.87 -19.38 52.42
CA HIS A 391 -21.51 -18.94 52.81
C HIS A 391 -21.08 -17.64 52.11
N ASP A 392 -20.78 -16.67 52.97
CA ASP A 392 -20.07 -15.42 52.77
C ASP A 392 -18.56 -15.69 52.61
N GLU A 393 -17.89 -15.00 51.68
CA GLU A 393 -16.70 -14.16 51.95
C GLU A 393 -16.03 -13.63 50.68
N GLN A 394 -15.60 -12.37 50.81
CA GLN A 394 -14.80 -11.56 49.90
C GLN A 394 -13.41 -12.15 49.66
N HIS A 395 -12.86 -12.00 48.44
CA HIS A 395 -11.44 -11.70 48.27
C HIS A 395 -11.13 -11.05 46.91
N ASP A 396 -10.42 -9.92 47.00
CA ASP A 396 -9.79 -9.13 45.95
C ASP A 396 -8.77 -9.91 45.10
N GLY A 397 -8.55 -9.48 43.85
CA GLY A 397 -7.28 -9.70 43.14
C GLY A 397 -7.33 -9.87 41.62
N GLN A 398 -7.07 -8.78 40.90
CA GLN A 398 -6.53 -8.63 39.52
C GLN A 398 -6.35 -9.86 38.58
N PRO A 399 -6.80 -9.76 37.31
CA PRO A 399 -6.25 -10.56 36.22
C PRO A 399 -5.17 -9.83 35.43
N VAL A 400 -4.02 -10.51 35.28
CA VAL A 400 -2.88 -10.15 34.44
C VAL A 400 -3.24 -10.26 32.96
N SER A 401 -2.79 -9.26 32.20
CA SER A 401 -3.03 -9.02 30.79
C SER A 401 -2.38 -10.06 29.87
N LEU A 402 -3.14 -10.62 28.93
CA LEU A 402 -2.62 -11.43 27.82
C LEU A 402 -3.03 -10.77 26.50
N VAL A 403 -2.07 -10.06 25.91
CA VAL A 403 -2.18 -9.38 24.62
C VAL A 403 -1.86 -10.39 23.51
N HIS A 404 -2.85 -10.78 22.71
CA HIS A 404 -2.64 -11.48 21.44
C HIS A 404 -2.98 -10.51 20.30
N GLY A 405 -1.93 -10.01 19.64
CA GLY A 405 -2.03 -9.23 18.41
C GLY A 405 -1.74 -10.11 17.20
N GLU A 406 -2.77 -10.62 16.54
CA GLU A 406 -2.64 -11.30 15.25
C GLU A 406 -2.59 -10.28 14.12
N SER A 407 -1.41 -10.13 13.52
CA SER A 407 -1.23 -9.37 12.27
C SER A 407 -1.45 -10.32 11.09
N ARG A 408 -2.58 -10.17 10.39
CA ARG A 408 -2.82 -10.82 9.10
C ARG A 408 -2.01 -10.13 8.01
N THR A 409 -1.01 -10.82 7.45
CA THR A 409 -0.27 -10.41 6.25
C THR A 409 -0.75 -11.21 5.04
N ASN A 410 -1.13 -10.47 3.99
CA ASN A 410 -1.46 -10.94 2.64
C ASN A 410 -0.24 -11.61 1.98
N GLU A 411 -0.42 -12.80 1.43
CA GLU A 411 0.49 -13.40 0.44
C GLU A 411 -0.29 -13.65 -0.85
N ASN A 412 0.04 -12.90 -1.91
CA ASN A 412 -0.23 -13.32 -3.28
C ASN A 412 0.75 -12.62 -4.23
N LEU A 413 1.92 -13.21 -4.44
CA LEU A 413 2.78 -12.96 -5.61
C LEU A 413 3.93 -14.00 -5.65
N GLU A 414 3.87 -14.97 -6.55
CA GLU A 414 4.98 -15.50 -7.38
C GLU A 414 4.61 -16.88 -7.97
N ARG A 415 4.04 -16.86 -9.17
CA ARG A 415 4.23 -17.92 -10.18
C ARG A 415 4.17 -17.31 -11.57
N GLN A 416 5.33 -16.96 -12.11
CA GLN A 416 5.53 -16.92 -13.56
C GLN A 416 7.02 -17.03 -13.90
N ASN A 417 7.28 -17.80 -14.96
CA ASN A 417 8.52 -17.92 -15.74
C ASN A 417 9.46 -19.08 -15.40
N VAL A 418 9.14 -20.29 -15.89
CA VAL A 418 10.05 -21.08 -16.76
C VAL A 418 9.19 -21.92 -17.71
N ALA A 419 9.04 -21.47 -18.96
CA ALA A 419 8.55 -22.27 -20.07
C ALA A 419 9.12 -21.71 -21.37
N ALA A 420 10.38 -22.02 -21.64
CA ALA A 420 11.00 -22.00 -22.96
C ALA A 420 12.38 -22.67 -22.84
N ASP A 421 12.42 -23.98 -23.05
CA ASP A 421 13.42 -24.61 -23.91
C ASP A 421 13.12 -26.12 -23.96
N ALA A 422 12.28 -26.46 -24.92
CA ALA A 422 12.23 -27.79 -25.49
C ALA A 422 13.27 -27.86 -26.62
N ALA A 423 13.81 -29.06 -26.82
CA ALA A 423 14.58 -29.50 -27.98
C ALA A 423 16.02 -29.01 -28.09
N VAL A 424 16.95 -29.73 -27.46
CA VAL A 424 17.95 -30.63 -28.08
C VAL A 424 18.31 -31.61 -26.93
N TRP A 425 18.28 -32.93 -27.07
CA TRP A 425 19.45 -33.79 -27.25
C TRP A 425 18.90 -35.22 -27.31
N ALA A 426 18.58 -35.67 -28.51
CA ALA A 426 18.61 -37.08 -28.86
C ALA A 426 20.01 -37.38 -29.41
N MET A 427 20.44 -38.64 -29.24
CA MET A 427 21.64 -39.28 -29.78
C MET A 427 22.87 -39.26 -28.86
N SER A 428 22.92 -40.21 -27.93
CA SER A 428 24.20 -40.87 -27.62
C SER A 428 23.97 -42.37 -27.48
N SER A 429 24.39 -43.08 -28.50
CA SER A 429 24.40 -44.53 -28.62
C SER A 429 25.66 -45.05 -27.92
N HIS A 430 25.50 -45.71 -26.77
CA HIS A 430 26.56 -46.53 -26.18
C HIS A 430 26.18 -48.03 -26.25
N PRO A 431 27.10 -48.91 -26.67
CA PRO A 431 26.85 -50.34 -26.79
C PRO A 431 26.82 -51.03 -25.41
N PRO A 432 26.14 -52.19 -25.29
CA PRO A 432 25.89 -52.83 -24.01
C PRO A 432 27.11 -53.65 -23.56
N VAL A 433 27.63 -53.31 -22.37
CA VAL A 433 28.55 -54.18 -21.62
C VAL A 433 27.70 -55.16 -20.82
N ALA A 434 27.93 -56.44 -21.07
CA ALA A 434 27.30 -57.57 -20.42
C ALA A 434 27.75 -57.69 -18.96
N GLU A 435 26.81 -57.83 -18.03
CA GLU A 435 27.03 -58.41 -16.70
C GLU A 435 25.69 -58.86 -16.07
N PRO A 436 25.70 -59.73 -15.04
CA PRO A 436 25.25 -61.10 -15.21
C PRO A 436 23.85 -61.35 -14.64
N ALA A 437 23.27 -62.44 -15.13
CA ALA A 437 21.97 -62.99 -14.78
C ALA A 437 21.81 -63.24 -13.27
N ALA A 438 21.37 -62.24 -12.53
CA ALA A 438 20.70 -62.44 -11.25
C ALA A 438 19.27 -62.92 -11.52
N LYS A 439 19.02 -64.19 -11.24
CA LYS A 439 17.70 -64.84 -11.20
C LYS A 439 16.77 -64.03 -10.28
N ARG A 440 16.07 -63.03 -10.84
CA ARG A 440 14.92 -62.41 -10.20
C ARG A 440 13.74 -63.37 -10.30
N GLN A 441 13.58 -64.12 -9.23
CA GLN A 441 12.41 -64.89 -8.87
C GLN A 441 11.16 -64.02 -9.12
N ARG A 442 10.42 -64.31 -10.20
CA ARG A 442 9.06 -63.82 -10.42
C ARG A 442 8.20 -64.40 -9.31
N LEU A 443 8.12 -63.69 -8.18
CA LEU A 443 7.06 -63.88 -7.22
C LEU A 443 5.75 -63.53 -7.93
N LEU A 444 4.98 -64.57 -8.24
CA LEU A 444 3.61 -64.49 -8.73
C LEU A 444 2.82 -63.60 -7.76
N ALA A 445 2.53 -62.38 -8.21
CA ALA A 445 1.67 -61.45 -7.48
C ALA A 445 0.32 -62.14 -7.23
N PRO A 446 -0.19 -62.18 -5.99
CA PRO A 446 -1.48 -62.77 -5.70
C PRO A 446 -2.56 -61.99 -6.48
N LYS A 447 -3.20 -62.64 -7.46
CA LYS A 447 -4.41 -62.14 -8.13
C LYS A 447 -5.61 -62.26 -7.19
N GLY A 448 -5.54 -61.60 -6.03
CA GLY A 448 -6.68 -61.45 -5.14
C GLY A 448 -7.63 -60.38 -5.67
N PRO A 449 -8.96 -60.58 -5.60
CA PRO A 449 -9.96 -59.60 -6.05
C PRO A 449 -9.85 -58.24 -5.33
N GLU A 450 -9.24 -58.21 -4.14
CA GLU A 450 -9.00 -56.97 -3.37
C GLU A 450 -8.00 -56.02 -4.04
N GLY A 451 -7.05 -56.53 -4.83
CA GLY A 451 -6.07 -55.70 -5.53
C GLY A 451 -6.67 -54.92 -6.70
N GLU A 452 -7.82 -55.35 -7.23
CA GLU A 452 -8.51 -54.66 -8.31
C GLU A 452 -9.33 -53.47 -7.78
N ALA A 453 -9.95 -53.63 -6.60
CA ALA A 453 -10.65 -52.54 -5.91
C ALA A 453 -9.71 -51.37 -5.58
N VAL A 454 -8.54 -51.65 -4.98
CA VAL A 454 -7.55 -50.61 -4.65
C VAL A 454 -7.03 -49.90 -5.91
N ARG A 455 -6.81 -50.62 -7.02
CA ARG A 455 -6.43 -49.99 -8.30
C ARG A 455 -7.51 -49.08 -8.86
N SER A 456 -8.78 -49.49 -8.76
CA SER A 456 -9.90 -48.66 -9.20
C SER A 456 -10.08 -47.39 -8.37
N GLU A 457 -9.82 -47.46 -7.05
CA GLU A 457 -9.85 -46.30 -6.14
C GLU A 457 -8.69 -45.33 -6.41
N ILE A 458 -7.49 -45.84 -6.71
CA ILE A 458 -6.36 -44.99 -7.11
C ILE A 458 -6.68 -44.27 -8.43
N ALA A 459 -7.20 -44.99 -9.43
CA ALA A 459 -7.55 -44.40 -10.72
C ALA A 459 -8.67 -43.35 -10.60
N SER A 460 -9.68 -43.57 -9.76
CA SER A 460 -10.76 -42.60 -9.55
C SER A 460 -10.25 -41.33 -8.87
N LYS A 461 -9.38 -41.47 -7.87
CA LYS A 461 -8.73 -40.35 -7.19
C LYS A 461 -7.81 -39.54 -8.09
N GLU A 462 -7.05 -40.21 -8.97
CA GLU A 462 -6.23 -39.54 -9.99
C GLU A 462 -7.09 -38.75 -10.98
N LEU A 463 -8.22 -39.32 -11.41
CA LEU A 463 -9.17 -38.65 -12.30
C LEU A 463 -9.80 -37.40 -11.63
N GLU A 464 -10.12 -37.48 -10.34
CA GLU A 464 -10.64 -36.35 -9.56
C GLU A 464 -9.59 -35.22 -9.43
N LEU A 465 -8.33 -35.56 -9.18
CA LEU A 465 -7.23 -34.59 -9.14
C LEU A 465 -7.02 -33.89 -10.50
N LEU A 466 -7.18 -34.62 -11.61
CA LEU A 466 -7.12 -34.04 -12.96
C LEU A 466 -8.28 -33.07 -13.19
N ARG A 467 -9.52 -33.42 -12.83
CA ARG A 467 -10.67 -32.51 -12.92
C ARG A 467 -10.48 -31.24 -12.09
N HIS A 468 -9.92 -31.36 -10.88
CA HIS A 468 -9.60 -30.19 -10.05
C HIS A 468 -8.50 -29.30 -10.64
N ARG A 469 -7.53 -29.90 -11.34
CA ARG A 469 -6.50 -29.14 -12.05
C ARG A 469 -7.09 -28.40 -13.24
N GLU A 470 -7.87 -29.10 -14.07
CA GLU A 470 -8.58 -28.52 -15.21
C GLU A 470 -9.50 -27.37 -14.76
N GLN A 471 -10.26 -27.57 -13.67
CA GLN A 471 -11.10 -26.52 -13.10
C GLN A 471 -10.28 -25.27 -12.73
N ARG A 472 -9.16 -25.43 -12.01
CA ARG A 472 -8.28 -24.29 -11.66
C ARG A 472 -7.70 -23.60 -12.89
N GLU A 473 -7.35 -24.36 -13.94
CA GLU A 473 -6.85 -23.79 -15.20
C GLU A 473 -7.96 -23.00 -15.92
N THR A 474 -9.21 -23.47 -15.92
CA THR A 474 -10.35 -22.71 -16.47
C THR A 474 -10.67 -21.45 -15.66
N GLU A 475 -10.65 -21.52 -14.33
CA GLU A 475 -10.85 -20.36 -13.45
C GLU A 475 -9.75 -19.31 -13.65
N GLN A 476 -8.50 -19.75 -13.78
CA GLN A 476 -7.39 -18.86 -14.08
C GLN A 476 -7.54 -18.20 -15.46
N ALA A 477 -7.92 -18.96 -16.50
CA ALA A 477 -8.15 -18.43 -17.83
C ALA A 477 -9.29 -17.41 -17.87
N VAL A 478 -10.37 -17.64 -17.12
CA VAL A 478 -11.47 -16.67 -16.97
C VAL A 478 -11.00 -15.40 -16.29
N TRP A 479 -10.22 -15.52 -15.20
CA TRP A 479 -9.67 -14.37 -14.49
C TRP A 479 -8.71 -13.54 -15.35
N GLU A 480 -7.85 -14.18 -16.14
CA GLU A 480 -6.95 -13.50 -17.07
C GLU A 480 -7.71 -12.76 -18.17
N LYS A 481 -8.77 -13.37 -18.74
CA LYS A 481 -9.66 -12.70 -19.70
C LYS A 481 -10.34 -11.49 -19.08
N GLU A 482 -10.91 -11.62 -17.89
CA GLU A 482 -11.57 -10.51 -17.19
C GLU A 482 -10.59 -9.37 -16.86
N ARG A 483 -9.37 -9.72 -16.44
CA ARG A 483 -8.30 -8.73 -16.23
C ARG A 483 -7.92 -8.00 -17.52
N SER A 484 -7.74 -8.73 -18.62
CA SER A 484 -7.42 -8.14 -19.92
C SER A 484 -8.52 -7.20 -20.43
N LEU A 485 -9.79 -7.54 -20.17
CA LEU A 485 -10.93 -6.70 -20.52
C LEU A 485 -10.92 -5.38 -19.72
N ARG A 486 -10.67 -5.44 -18.41
CA ARG A 486 -10.56 -4.23 -17.57
C ARG A 486 -9.40 -3.34 -17.99
N GLU A 487 -8.25 -3.95 -18.34
CA GLU A 487 -7.10 -3.18 -18.82
C GLU A 487 -7.40 -2.53 -20.17
N LYS A 488 -8.07 -3.24 -21.08
CA LYS A 488 -8.54 -2.68 -22.34
C LYS A 488 -9.50 -1.51 -22.12
N GLN A 489 -10.48 -1.65 -21.22
CA GLN A 489 -11.40 -0.57 -20.87
C GLN A 489 -10.67 0.65 -20.30
N ARG A 490 -9.65 0.44 -19.47
CA ARG A 490 -8.79 1.53 -18.98
C ARG A 490 -8.07 2.24 -20.13
N MET A 491 -7.46 1.49 -21.05
CA MET A 491 -6.78 2.06 -22.21
C MET A 491 -7.72 2.85 -23.12
N ASP A 492 -8.93 2.33 -23.37
CA ASP A 492 -9.96 3.01 -24.17
C ASP A 492 -10.42 4.32 -23.49
N MET A 493 -10.59 4.31 -22.16
CA MET A 493 -10.89 5.50 -21.37
C MET A 493 -9.78 6.55 -21.42
N GLU A 494 -8.52 6.14 -21.24
CA GLU A 494 -7.35 7.02 -21.34
C GLU A 494 -7.27 7.63 -22.75
N ALA A 495 -7.44 6.83 -23.81
CA ALA A 495 -7.49 7.31 -25.19
C ALA A 495 -8.64 8.29 -25.44
N TRP A 496 -9.82 8.04 -24.86
CA TRP A 496 -10.97 8.93 -24.94
C TRP A 496 -10.69 10.29 -24.31
N THR A 497 -10.10 10.30 -23.10
CA THR A 497 -9.74 11.54 -22.41
C THR A 497 -8.73 12.35 -23.21
N PHE A 498 -7.69 11.70 -23.75
CA PHE A 498 -6.71 12.35 -24.62
C PHE A 498 -7.36 13.00 -25.85
N VAL A 499 -8.26 12.30 -26.54
CA VAL A 499 -8.97 12.85 -27.71
C VAL A 499 -9.82 14.05 -27.33
N CYS A 500 -10.52 14.01 -26.20
CA CYS A 500 -11.33 15.14 -25.72
C CYS A 500 -10.46 16.34 -25.35
N ASP A 501 -9.29 16.11 -24.77
CA ASP A 501 -8.35 17.15 -24.37
C ASP A 501 -7.72 17.83 -25.58
N ARG A 502 -7.25 17.03 -26.55
CA ARG A 502 -6.70 17.56 -27.81
C ARG A 502 -7.73 18.35 -28.61
N LEU A 503 -8.98 17.88 -28.68
CA LEU A 503 -10.07 18.64 -29.30
C LEU A 503 -10.27 20.00 -28.61
N ARG A 504 -10.24 20.06 -27.28
CA ARG A 504 -10.36 21.32 -26.54
C ARG A 504 -9.21 22.29 -26.82
N VAL A 505 -8.00 21.78 -27.00
CA VAL A 505 -6.82 22.58 -27.35
C VAL A 505 -6.95 23.13 -28.77
N LEU A 506 -7.28 22.28 -29.76
CA LEU A 506 -7.45 22.70 -31.16
C LEU A 506 -8.55 23.76 -31.32
N TYR A 507 -9.65 23.68 -30.57
CA TYR A 507 -10.68 24.71 -30.59
C TYR A 507 -10.19 26.07 -30.05
N ARG A 508 -9.23 26.09 -29.13
CA ARG A 508 -8.61 27.33 -28.65
C ARG A 508 -7.62 27.87 -29.68
N GLU A 509 -6.77 27.01 -30.24
CA GLU A 509 -5.81 27.37 -31.30
C GLU A 509 -6.55 27.95 -32.52
N GLN A 510 -7.66 27.33 -32.93
CA GLN A 510 -8.51 27.84 -34.01
C GLN A 510 -9.03 29.26 -33.78
N SER A 511 -9.26 29.65 -32.52
CA SER A 511 -9.79 30.99 -32.19
C SER A 511 -8.72 32.09 -32.20
N THR A 512 -7.45 31.72 -32.06
CA THR A 512 -6.32 32.66 -32.00
C THR A 512 -5.51 32.70 -33.28
N GLU A 513 -5.56 31.65 -34.10
CA GLU A 513 -4.76 31.53 -35.31
C GLU A 513 -5.33 32.38 -36.45
N THR A 514 -4.46 33.11 -37.12
CA THR A 514 -4.81 34.00 -38.26
C THR A 514 -4.30 33.46 -39.58
N ASN A 515 -3.31 32.55 -39.57
CA ASN A 515 -2.76 31.96 -40.78
C ASN A 515 -3.76 30.97 -41.41
N PRO A 516 -4.18 31.17 -42.68
CA PRO A 516 -5.17 30.31 -43.33
C PRO A 516 -4.71 28.86 -43.52
N ASP A 517 -3.41 28.62 -43.72
CA ASP A 517 -2.87 27.28 -43.94
C ASP A 517 -2.94 26.47 -42.64
N ILE A 518 -2.50 27.07 -41.52
CA ILE A 518 -2.58 26.45 -40.18
C ILE A 518 -4.04 26.20 -39.80
N LEU A 519 -4.94 27.14 -40.10
CA LEU A 519 -6.37 26.96 -39.84
C LEU A 519 -6.98 25.78 -40.62
N SER A 520 -6.47 25.48 -41.82
CA SER A 520 -6.91 24.31 -42.60
C SER A 520 -6.48 23.00 -41.95
N GLU A 521 -5.22 22.92 -41.49
CA GLU A 521 -4.69 21.76 -40.78
C GLU A 521 -5.42 21.50 -39.45
N ILE A 522 -5.67 22.56 -38.67
CA ILE A 522 -6.44 22.48 -37.42
C ILE A 522 -7.85 21.92 -37.69
N LYS A 523 -8.51 22.37 -38.76
CA LYS A 523 -9.85 21.86 -39.14
C LYS A 523 -9.79 20.38 -39.49
N ASP A 524 -8.81 19.95 -40.26
CA ASP A 524 -8.65 18.55 -40.65
C ASP A 524 -8.38 17.65 -39.43
N GLU A 525 -7.51 18.07 -38.51
CA GLU A 525 -7.22 17.33 -37.28
C GLU A 525 -8.49 17.20 -36.41
N ILE A 526 -9.29 18.27 -36.28
CA ILE A 526 -10.58 18.24 -35.58
C ILE A 526 -11.52 17.19 -36.18
N VAL A 527 -11.62 17.09 -37.52
CA VAL A 527 -12.46 16.08 -38.18
C VAL A 527 -11.97 14.66 -37.85
N VAL A 528 -10.66 14.42 -37.94
CA VAL A 528 -10.06 13.11 -37.62
C VAL A 528 -10.33 12.73 -36.16
N LEU A 529 -10.13 13.65 -35.22
CA LEU A 529 -10.33 13.42 -33.79
C LEU A 529 -11.80 13.25 -33.44
N LYS A 530 -12.74 13.95 -34.08
CA LYS A 530 -14.18 13.70 -33.93
C LYS A 530 -14.56 12.28 -34.36
N LYS A 531 -14.04 11.82 -35.50
CA LYS A 531 -14.26 10.44 -35.98
C LYS A 531 -13.63 9.41 -35.04
N LYS A 532 -12.46 9.70 -34.46
CA LYS A 532 -11.81 8.83 -33.46
C LYS A 532 -12.61 8.79 -32.16
N LYS A 533 -13.09 9.95 -31.69
CA LYS A 533 -13.99 10.06 -30.54
C LYS A 533 -15.21 9.19 -30.75
N GLN A 534 -15.93 9.31 -31.86
CA GLN A 534 -17.12 8.50 -32.13
C GLN A 534 -16.84 6.98 -32.10
N ARG A 535 -15.69 6.54 -32.63
CA ARG A 535 -15.27 5.12 -32.56
C ARG A 535 -15.03 4.64 -31.12
N LEU A 536 -14.36 5.46 -30.31
CA LEU A 536 -14.12 5.14 -28.90
C LEU A 536 -15.42 5.13 -28.07
N ALA A 537 -16.37 6.02 -28.36
CA ALA A 537 -17.69 5.98 -27.73
C ALA A 537 -18.41 4.64 -27.97
N GLY A 538 -18.31 4.11 -29.19
CA GLY A 538 -18.90 2.82 -29.54
C GLY A 538 -18.19 1.61 -28.92
N SER A 539 -16.91 1.73 -28.52
CA SER A 539 -16.16 0.67 -27.82
C SER A 539 -16.50 0.59 -26.32
N MET A 540 -17.02 1.69 -25.76
CA MET A 540 -17.30 1.83 -24.33
C MET A 540 -18.74 1.50 -23.94
N MET A 541 -19.67 1.49 -24.91
CA MET A 541 -21.03 0.99 -24.73
C MET A 541 -21.07 -0.51 -24.99
#